data_AF-A0A3T1CD02-F1
#
_entry.id   AF-A0A3T1CD02-F1
#
_cell.length_a   1.000
_cell.length_b   1.000
_cell.length_c   1.000
_cell.angle_alpha   90.00
_cell.angle_beta   90.00
_cell.angle_gamma   90.00
#
_symmetry.space_group_name_H-M   'P 1'
#
loop_
_entity.id
_entity.type
_entity.pdbx_description
1 polymer ?
#
loop_
_entity_poly.entity_id
_entity_poly.type
_entity_poly.pdbx_seq_one_letter_code
_entity_poly.pdbx_strand_id
1 'polypeptide(L)'
;MRQELATLRVDPAQEFLFSDKYQMSSLLSFYNPAQQRAYFLNLQGARKNQFSFWPSMKEEQLGKTGYFIVTENHPHLDQLDDLQIQHYCHLLAKYFQTVEFKEKKILFSLGHQKVKEAALFKCINYQGLTPADPELY
;
A
#
# COMPACT_ATOMS: atom_id res chain seq x y z
N MET A 1 13.66 7.85 5.22
CA MET A 1 12.89 6.88 4.38
C MET A 1 13.42 5.45 4.46
N ARG A 2 14.66 5.12 4.04
CA ARG A 2 15.15 3.71 4.02
C ARG A 2 15.11 3.02 5.39
N GLN A 3 15.53 3.69 6.46
CA GLN A 3 15.48 3.15 7.82
C GLN A 3 14.04 2.92 8.31
N GLU A 4 13.11 3.81 7.96
CA GLU A 4 11.73 3.74 8.45
C GLU A 4 10.90 2.63 7.82
N LEU A 5 11.14 2.34 6.53
CA LEU A 5 10.56 1.18 5.85
C LEU A 5 11.23 -0.12 6.28
N ALA A 6 12.48 -0.06 6.75
CA ALA A 6 13.21 -1.25 7.18
C ALA A 6 12.69 -1.85 8.50
N THR A 7 11.87 -1.11 9.26
CA THR A 7 11.24 -1.65 10.48
C THR A 7 10.02 -2.50 10.18
N LEU A 8 9.50 -2.49 8.95
CA LEU A 8 8.43 -3.38 8.51
C LEU A 8 8.98 -4.79 8.37
N ARG A 9 8.94 -5.55 9.47
CA ARG A 9 9.23 -6.99 9.46
C ARG A 9 8.03 -7.69 8.85
N VAL A 10 8.22 -8.19 7.64
CA VAL A 10 7.21 -8.92 6.88
C VAL A 10 7.79 -10.28 6.55
N ASP A 11 7.06 -11.35 6.86
CA ASP A 11 7.42 -12.70 6.46
C ASP A 11 7.02 -12.94 4.99
N PRO A 12 7.96 -12.94 4.02
CA PRO A 12 7.61 -13.06 2.60
C PRO A 12 6.92 -14.39 2.23
N ALA A 13 6.96 -15.41 3.09
CA ALA A 13 6.25 -16.66 2.85
C ALA A 13 4.72 -16.50 3.01
N GLN A 14 4.28 -15.67 3.95
CA GLN A 14 2.87 -15.53 4.35
C GLN A 14 2.32 -14.11 4.20
N GLU A 15 3.21 -13.14 4.04
CA GLU A 15 2.90 -11.73 4.06
C GLU A 15 3.53 -10.99 2.87
N PHE A 16 2.83 -9.99 2.33
CA PHE A 16 3.30 -9.20 1.19
C PHE A 16 3.05 -7.70 1.39
N LEU A 17 3.67 -6.87 0.55
CA LEU A 17 3.55 -5.41 0.58
C LEU A 17 2.79 -4.90 -0.64
N PHE A 18 1.92 -3.91 -0.47
CA PHE A 18 1.22 -3.30 -1.59
C PHE A 18 0.79 -1.85 -1.33
N SER A 19 0.46 -1.12 -2.40
CA SER A 19 0.08 0.30 -2.35
C SER A 19 -0.82 0.66 -3.54
N ASP A 20 -1.61 1.74 -3.41
CA ASP A 20 -2.45 2.29 -4.48
C ASP A 20 -1.77 3.39 -5.29
N LYS A 21 -0.55 3.78 -4.91
CA LYS A 21 0.34 4.65 -5.71
C LYS A 21 1.48 3.80 -6.30
N TYR A 22 1.72 3.96 -7.61
CA TYR A 22 2.78 3.24 -8.32
C TYR A 22 4.16 3.56 -7.74
N GLN A 23 4.47 4.84 -7.55
CA GLN A 23 5.75 5.28 -6.99
C GLN A 23 6.05 4.62 -5.64
N MET A 24 5.05 4.50 -4.77
CA MET A 24 5.23 3.86 -3.46
C MET A 24 5.42 2.34 -3.59
N SER A 25 4.67 1.69 -4.49
CA SER A 25 4.85 0.26 -4.78
C SER A 25 6.25 -0.06 -5.30
N SER A 26 6.80 0.80 -6.17
CA SER A 26 8.20 0.70 -6.63
C SER A 26 9.18 0.87 -5.48
N LEU A 27 9.02 1.91 -4.65
CA LEU A 27 9.89 2.14 -3.48
C LEU A 27 9.88 0.95 -2.51
N LEU A 28 8.70 0.40 -2.21
CA LEU A 28 8.59 -0.79 -1.36
C LEU A 28 9.36 -1.96 -1.95
N SER A 29 9.25 -2.20 -3.26
CA SER A 29 9.95 -3.31 -3.93
C SER A 29 11.48 -3.20 -3.83
N PHE A 30 12.05 -1.99 -3.82
CA PHE A 30 13.49 -1.80 -3.73
C PHE A 30 14.03 -1.72 -2.29
N TYR A 31 13.22 -1.24 -1.34
CA TYR A 31 13.71 -0.84 -0.01
C TYR A 31 13.15 -1.64 1.16
N ASN A 32 12.23 -2.59 0.94
CA ASN A 32 11.80 -3.46 2.04
C ASN A 32 12.94 -4.44 2.45
N PRO A 33 13.04 -4.80 3.75
CA PRO A 33 14.13 -5.65 4.25
C PRO A 33 14.24 -7.01 3.58
N ALA A 34 13.10 -7.61 3.25
CA ALA A 34 13.03 -8.94 2.65
C ALA A 34 13.34 -8.92 1.14
N GLN A 35 13.54 -7.73 0.55
CA GLN A 35 13.69 -7.52 -0.90
C GLN A 35 12.58 -8.19 -1.72
N GLN A 36 11.41 -8.39 -1.14
CA GLN A 36 10.27 -8.99 -1.83
C GLN A 36 9.60 -7.99 -2.76
N ARG A 37 8.97 -8.47 -3.84
CA ARG A 37 8.16 -7.62 -4.70
C ARG A 37 7.00 -7.01 -3.90
N ALA A 38 6.73 -5.72 -4.11
CA ALA A 38 5.51 -5.08 -3.68
C ALA A 38 4.56 -4.86 -4.86
N TYR A 39 3.25 -4.86 -4.58
CA TYR A 39 2.21 -4.84 -5.60
C TYR A 39 1.50 -3.50 -5.67
N PHE A 40 1.04 -3.16 -6.87
CA PHE A 40 0.18 -2.00 -7.09
C PHE A 40 -1.28 -2.46 -7.17
N LEU A 41 -2.16 -1.83 -6.38
CA LEU A 41 -3.60 -2.07 -6.40
C LEU A 41 -4.34 -0.78 -6.75
N ASN A 42 -4.95 -0.71 -7.93
CA ASN A 42 -5.54 0.51 -8.48
C ASN A 42 -6.87 0.92 -7.80
N LEU A 43 -6.81 1.30 -6.52
CA LEU A 43 -8.00 1.68 -5.75
C LEU A 43 -8.63 3.01 -6.21
N GLN A 44 -7.82 3.88 -6.83
CA GLN A 44 -8.25 5.21 -7.28
C GLN A 44 -8.85 5.22 -8.69
N GLY A 45 -8.97 4.05 -9.34
CA GLY A 45 -9.46 3.97 -10.72
C GLY A 45 -8.59 4.73 -11.72
N ALA A 46 -7.30 4.91 -11.42
CA ALA A 46 -6.39 5.63 -12.29
C ALA A 46 -6.23 4.91 -13.63
N ARG A 47 -6.19 5.66 -14.74
CA ARG A 47 -5.94 5.05 -16.06
C ARG A 47 -4.58 4.35 -16.06
N LYS A 48 -4.58 3.06 -16.40
CA LYS A 48 -3.36 2.25 -16.50
C LYS A 48 -2.63 2.62 -17.79
N ASN A 49 -1.73 3.59 -17.73
CA ASN A 49 -0.88 3.99 -18.87
C ASN A 49 0.39 3.15 -19.01
N GLN A 50 0.58 2.14 -18.15
CA GLN A 50 1.73 1.25 -18.15
C GLN A 50 1.27 -0.19 -17.93
N PHE A 51 1.68 -1.09 -18.83
CA PHE A 51 1.48 -2.52 -18.68
C PHE A 51 2.57 -3.09 -17.77
N SER A 52 2.17 -3.83 -16.73
CA SER A 52 3.10 -4.63 -15.93
C SER A 52 3.15 -6.03 -16.52
N PHE A 53 4.31 -6.45 -17.02
CA PHE A 53 4.55 -7.84 -17.45
C PHE A 53 4.73 -8.78 -16.24
N TRP A 54 4.89 -8.23 -15.04
CA TRP A 54 5.07 -8.99 -13.82
C TRP A 54 3.75 -9.58 -13.31
N PRO A 55 3.79 -10.79 -12.70
CA PRO A 55 2.63 -11.37 -12.04
C PRO A 55 2.00 -10.41 -11.03
N SER A 56 0.68 -10.45 -10.99
CA SER A 56 -0.16 -9.66 -10.10
C SER A 56 -0.30 -10.32 -8.73
N MET A 57 -0.74 -9.54 -7.73
CA MET A 57 -1.06 -10.10 -6.41
C MET A 57 -2.16 -11.17 -6.47
N LYS A 58 -3.06 -11.11 -7.47
CA LYS A 58 -4.09 -12.13 -7.72
C LYS A 58 -3.46 -13.50 -8.02
N GLU A 59 -2.36 -13.52 -8.74
CA GLU A 59 -1.69 -14.76 -9.14
C GLU A 59 -0.81 -15.33 -8.02
N GLU A 60 -0.18 -14.46 -7.21
CA GLU A 60 0.87 -14.90 -6.28
C GLU A 60 0.48 -14.88 -4.79
N GLN A 61 -0.59 -14.15 -4.41
CA GLN A 61 -0.83 -13.78 -3.01
C GLN A 61 -2.20 -14.20 -2.46
N LEU A 62 -2.92 -15.10 -3.13
CA LEU A 62 -4.21 -15.61 -2.64
C LEU A 62 -4.08 -16.18 -1.22
N GLY A 63 -5.01 -15.80 -0.34
CA GLY A 63 -5.07 -16.27 1.05
C GLY A 63 -4.07 -15.64 2.02
N LYS A 64 -3.09 -14.87 1.52
CA LYS A 64 -2.03 -14.27 2.33
C LYS A 64 -2.44 -12.96 2.99
N THR A 65 -1.59 -12.48 3.91
CA THR A 65 -1.75 -11.17 4.56
C THR A 65 -0.97 -10.10 3.80
N GLY A 66 -1.64 -9.00 3.43
CA GLY A 66 -0.98 -7.85 2.83
C GLY A 66 -0.82 -6.71 3.83
N TYR A 67 0.34 -6.04 3.84
CA TYR A 67 0.46 -4.72 4.43
C TYR A 67 0.28 -3.67 3.34
N PHE A 68 -0.78 -2.88 3.48
CA PHE A 68 -1.07 -1.76 2.61
C PHE A 68 -0.42 -0.51 3.17
N ILE A 69 0.29 0.23 2.32
CA ILE A 69 0.95 1.49 2.68
C ILE A 69 0.47 2.57 1.74
N VAL A 70 -0.18 3.58 2.29
CA VAL A 70 -0.46 4.85 1.61
C VAL A 70 0.42 5.93 2.21
N THR A 71 0.89 6.84 1.38
CA THR A 71 1.72 7.97 1.82
C THR A 71 1.18 9.29 1.33
N GLU A 72 1.32 10.31 2.18
CA GLU A 72 1.12 11.70 1.80
C GLU A 72 2.36 12.54 2.05
N ASN A 73 2.45 13.64 1.32
CA ASN A 73 3.55 14.59 1.41
C ASN A 73 3.02 15.96 1.82
N HIS A 74 3.87 16.79 2.43
CA HIS A 74 3.59 18.20 2.64
C HIS A 74 3.26 18.92 1.32
N PRO A 75 2.26 19.83 1.26
CA PRO A 75 1.46 20.36 2.37
C PRO A 75 0.21 19.54 2.70
N HIS A 76 0.03 18.36 2.11
CA HIS A 76 -1.20 17.57 2.16
C HIS A 76 -1.19 16.48 3.26
N LEU A 77 -0.31 16.56 4.25
CA LEU A 77 -0.22 15.55 5.31
C LEU A 77 -1.54 15.39 6.07
N ASP A 78 -2.28 16.48 6.24
CA ASP A 78 -3.56 16.48 6.95
C ASP A 78 -4.66 15.72 6.19
N GLN A 79 -4.46 15.38 4.90
CA GLN A 79 -5.37 14.50 4.16
C GLN A 79 -5.31 13.05 4.64
N LEU A 80 -4.27 12.67 5.39
CA LEU A 80 -4.15 11.35 6.01
C LEU A 80 -4.86 11.32 7.38
N ASP A 81 -6.07 11.88 7.43
CA ASP A 81 -6.91 11.97 8.62
C ASP A 81 -7.72 10.68 8.87
N ASP A 82 -8.54 10.70 9.92
CA ASP A 82 -9.35 9.55 10.31
C ASP A 82 -10.41 9.19 9.25
N LEU A 83 -10.92 10.18 8.51
CA LEU A 83 -11.89 9.95 7.44
C LEU A 83 -11.22 9.21 6.27
N GLN A 84 -10.02 9.62 5.88
CA GLN A 84 -9.26 8.95 4.83
C GLN A 84 -8.82 7.55 5.26
N ILE A 85 -8.45 7.35 6.53
CA ILE A 85 -8.14 6.03 7.08
C ILE A 85 -9.37 5.12 6.99
N GLN A 86 -10.54 5.59 7.41
CA GLN A 86 -11.80 4.84 7.32
C GLN A 86 -12.17 4.53 5.86
N HIS A 87 -11.95 5.49 4.95
CA HIS A 87 -12.17 5.29 3.52
C HIS A 87 -11.31 4.14 2.98
N TYR A 88 -10.02 4.10 3.30
CA TYR A 88 -9.14 2.99 2.91
C TYR A 88 -9.55 1.66 3.52
N CYS A 89 -9.94 1.63 4.80
CA CYS A 89 -10.49 0.43 5.42
C CYS A 89 -11.70 -0.11 4.65
N HIS A 90 -12.64 0.77 4.26
CA HIS A 90 -13.81 0.41 3.48
C HIS A 90 -13.46 -0.11 2.07
N LEU A 91 -12.52 0.54 1.37
CA LEU A 91 -12.09 0.11 0.05
C LEU A 91 -11.40 -1.27 0.10
N LEU A 92 -10.49 -1.46 1.06
CA LEU A 92 -9.72 -2.69 1.21
C LEU A 92 -10.60 -3.88 1.65
N ALA A 93 -11.66 -3.64 2.41
CA ALA A 93 -12.58 -4.70 2.87
C ALA A 93 -13.28 -5.45 1.72
N LYS A 94 -13.26 -4.91 0.49
CA LYS A 94 -13.77 -5.60 -0.71
C LYS A 94 -12.84 -6.69 -1.22
N TYR A 95 -11.57 -6.69 -0.79
CA TYR A 95 -10.52 -7.55 -1.32
C TYR A 95 -9.93 -8.50 -0.26
N PHE A 96 -10.20 -8.24 1.02
CA PHE A 96 -9.63 -8.97 2.15
C PHE A 96 -10.71 -9.30 3.16
N GLN A 97 -10.56 -10.42 3.88
CA GLN A 97 -11.51 -10.81 4.90
C GLN A 97 -11.52 -9.85 6.10
N THR A 98 -10.34 -9.39 6.52
CA THR A 98 -10.19 -8.47 7.65
C THR A 98 -9.21 -7.36 7.28
N VAL A 99 -9.53 -6.12 7.65
CA VAL A 99 -8.65 -4.97 7.46
C VAL A 99 -8.52 -4.22 8.77
N GLU A 100 -7.28 -4.01 9.21
CA GLU A 100 -6.94 -3.29 10.43
C GLU A 100 -6.01 -2.12 10.10
N PHE A 101 -6.41 -0.90 10.45
CA PHE A 101 -5.45 0.19 10.53
C PHE A 101 -4.46 -0.09 11.68
N LYS A 102 -3.16 0.08 11.43
CA LYS A 102 -2.10 -0.18 12.42
C LYS A 102 -1.61 1.11 13.05
N GLU A 103 -1.05 1.99 12.23
CA GLU A 103 -0.46 3.24 12.72
C GLU A 103 -0.20 4.23 11.57
N LYS A 104 0.05 5.49 11.97
CA LYS A 104 0.67 6.52 11.14
C LYS A 104 2.15 6.62 11.49
N LYS A 105 3.00 6.73 10.48
CA LYS A 105 4.45 6.81 10.63
C LYS A 105 5.04 7.93 9.78
N ILE A 106 5.81 8.81 10.42
CA ILE A 106 6.55 9.85 9.70
C ILE A 106 7.74 9.19 8.99
N LEU A 107 7.79 9.31 7.67
CA LEU A 107 8.86 8.72 6.85
C LEU A 107 10.05 9.66 6.63
N PHE A 108 9.79 10.97 6.72
CA PHE A 108 10.78 12.01 6.55
C PHE A 108 10.34 13.34 7.18
N SER A 109 11.28 13.98 7.87
CA SER A 109 11.17 15.33 8.40
C SER A 109 12.36 16.16 7.94
N LEU A 110 12.12 17.45 7.68
CA LEU A 110 13.16 18.45 7.44
C LEU A 110 13.17 19.43 8.62
N GLY A 111 14.17 19.31 9.49
CA GLY A 111 14.15 20.00 10.78
C GLY A 111 12.95 19.56 11.62
N HIS A 112 12.14 20.52 12.08
CA HIS A 112 10.90 20.26 12.85
C HIS A 112 9.66 20.06 11.97
N GLN A 113 9.77 20.24 10.65
CA GLN A 113 8.65 20.11 9.72
C GLN A 113 8.53 18.67 9.23
N LYS A 114 7.35 18.07 9.41
CA LYS A 114 7.01 16.78 8.79
C LYS A 114 6.86 17.01 7.29
N VAL A 115 7.50 16.16 6.49
CA VAL A 115 7.50 16.29 5.02
C VAL A 115 6.79 15.11 4.36
N LYS A 116 6.88 13.92 4.95
CA LYS A 116 6.22 12.72 4.43
C LYS A 116 5.73 11.82 5.55
N GLU A 117 4.49 11.37 5.45
CA GLU A 117 3.85 10.44 6.38
C GLU A 117 3.28 9.23 5.64
N ALA A 118 3.19 8.11 6.33
CA ALA A 118 2.59 6.87 5.86
C ALA A 118 1.49 6.41 6.82
N ALA A 119 0.40 5.86 6.29
CA ALA A 119 -0.54 5.05 7.04
C ALA A 119 -0.37 3.58 6.64
N LEU A 120 -0.31 2.72 7.66
CA LEU A 120 -0.13 1.28 7.50
C LEU A 120 -1.42 0.55 7.88
N PHE A 121 -1.81 -0.40 7.04
CA PHE A 121 -2.95 -1.27 7.26
C PHE A 121 -2.52 -2.72 7.11
N LYS A 122 -3.02 -3.59 7.99
CA LYS A 122 -2.87 -5.05 7.89
C LYS A 122 -4.15 -5.62 7.30
N CYS A 123 -4.03 -6.27 6.15
CA CYS A 123 -5.13 -6.79 5.36
C CYS A 123 -5.00 -8.32 5.31
N ILE A 124 -5.89 -9.04 5.99
CA ILE A 124 -5.75 -10.48 6.22
C ILE A 124 -6.62 -11.25 5.24
N ASN A 125 -6.07 -12.36 4.74
CA ASN A 125 -6.73 -13.30 3.84
C ASN A 125 -7.24 -12.64 2.55
N TYR A 126 -6.30 -12.32 1.66
CA TYR A 126 -6.62 -11.76 0.34
C TYR A 126 -7.48 -12.71 -0.50
N GLN A 127 -8.57 -12.19 -1.06
CA GLN A 127 -9.61 -12.97 -1.74
C GLN A 127 -9.37 -13.14 -3.25
N GLY A 128 -8.25 -12.67 -3.79
CA GLY A 128 -7.95 -12.80 -5.23
C GLY A 128 -8.75 -11.86 -6.14
N LEU A 129 -9.40 -10.85 -5.56
CA LEU A 129 -10.21 -9.86 -6.27
C LEU A 129 -9.36 -8.67 -6.69
N THR A 130 -9.63 -8.10 -7.87
CA THR A 130 -8.93 -6.92 -8.39
C THR A 130 -9.93 -5.82 -8.74
N PRO A 131 -9.60 -4.53 -8.54
CA PRO A 131 -10.39 -3.42 -9.03
C PRO A 131 -10.67 -3.56 -10.54
N ALA A 132 -11.88 -3.21 -10.95
CA ALA A 132 -12.24 -3.15 -12.37
C ALA A 132 -11.37 -2.13 -13.10
N ASP A 133 -11.10 -2.37 -14.38
CA ASP A 133 -10.44 -1.38 -15.21
C ASP A 133 -11.40 -0.20 -15.44
N PRO A 134 -10.92 1.05 -15.32
CA PRO A 134 -11.74 2.21 -15.65
C PRO A 134 -12.15 2.13 -17.13
N GLU A 135 -13.43 2.39 -17.40
CA GLU A 135 -13.97 2.35 -18.77
C GLU A 135 -13.17 3.29 -19.69
N LEU A 136 -12.71 2.75 -20.82
CA LEU A 136 -12.07 3.51 -21.89
C LEU A 136 -13.18 4.20 -22.68
N TYR A 137 -13.48 5.46 -22.35
CA TYR A 137 -14.26 6.35 -23.22
C TYR A 137 -13.36 6.99 -24.28
#